data_AF-A0A352UPG6-F1
#
_entry.id   AF-A0A352UPG6-F1
#
_cell.length_a   1.000
_cell.length_b   1.000
_cell.length_c   1.000
_cell.angle_alpha   90.00
_cell.angle_beta   90.00
_cell.angle_gamma   90.00
#
_symmetry.space_group_name_H-M   'P 1'
#
loop_
_entity.id
_entity.type
_entity.pdbx_description
1 polymer ?
#
loop_
_entity_poly.entity_id
_entity_poly.type
_entity_poly.pdbx_seq_one_letter_code
_entity_poly.pdbx_strand_id
1 'polypeptide(L)'
;MNKKVSRRDFMKGAAVGAVGIAAAGLFAGCGTAAGGSSPTPGTPEPTTDPPTGAPENSGVWYDAQYFAKPDPITDIAETVECDVCVIGAGNGGCVAAISAADAGASVVWVEKNAGRSLGRG
;
A
#
# COMPACT_ATOMS: atom_id res chain seq x y z
N MET A 1 -29.14 -3.78 19.83
CA MET A 1 -28.19 -4.28 18.82
C MET A 1 -27.37 -3.11 18.28
N ASN A 2 -26.18 -2.88 18.80
CA ASN A 2 -25.35 -1.76 18.38
C ASN A 2 -24.58 -2.15 17.11
N LYS A 3 -25.12 -1.79 15.93
CA LYS A 3 -24.39 -1.92 14.66
C LYS A 3 -23.30 -0.86 14.63
N LYS A 4 -22.04 -1.27 14.88
CA LYS A 4 -20.87 -0.42 14.69
C LYS A 4 -20.74 -0.13 13.19
N VAL A 5 -20.84 1.12 12.78
CA VAL A 5 -20.65 1.52 11.38
C VAL A 5 -19.21 1.24 10.99
N SER A 6 -18.98 0.44 9.95
CA SER A 6 -17.64 0.18 9.41
C SER A 6 -17.21 1.28 8.44
N ARG A 7 -15.90 1.53 8.32
CA ARG A 7 -15.33 2.45 7.30
C ARG A 7 -15.86 2.18 5.89
N ARG A 8 -16.12 0.91 5.57
CA ARG A 8 -16.68 0.48 4.29
C ARG A 8 -18.17 0.84 4.12
N ASP A 9 -18.94 0.78 5.20
CA ASP A 9 -20.35 1.18 5.18
C ASP A 9 -20.48 2.70 5.10
N PHE A 10 -19.54 3.43 5.70
CA PHE A 10 -19.42 4.87 5.54
C PHE A 10 -19.11 5.28 4.08
N MET A 11 -18.14 4.62 3.43
CA MET A 11 -17.82 4.91 2.03
C MET A 11 -18.96 4.55 1.07
N LYS A 12 -19.69 3.45 1.33
CA LYS A 12 -20.91 3.11 0.58
C LYS A 12 -22.02 4.13 0.79
N GLY A 13 -22.21 4.60 2.02
CA GLY A 13 -23.16 5.66 2.34
C GLY A 13 -22.83 6.98 1.64
N ALA A 14 -21.54 7.32 1.49
CA ALA A 14 -21.09 8.50 0.78
C ALA A 14 -21.37 8.43 -0.74
N ALA A 15 -21.19 7.27 -1.37
CA ALA A 15 -21.52 7.06 -2.78
C ALA A 15 -23.03 7.19 -3.07
N VAL A 16 -23.88 6.74 -2.14
CA VAL A 16 -25.34 6.92 -2.24
C VAL A 16 -25.76 8.36 -1.92
N GLY A 17 -25.04 9.05 -1.03
CA GLY A 17 -25.27 10.47 -0.70
C GLY A 17 -24.91 11.46 -1.81
N ALA A 18 -23.94 11.12 -2.68
CA ALA A 18 -23.50 11.98 -3.78
C ALA A 18 -24.57 12.18 -4.87
N VAL A 19 -25.50 11.24 -5.03
CA VAL A 19 -26.61 11.37 -5.99
C VAL A 19 -27.70 12.33 -5.48
N GLY A 20 -27.81 12.52 -4.16
CA GLY A 20 -28.82 13.39 -3.54
C GLY A 20 -28.45 14.86 -3.44
N ILE A 21 -27.16 15.22 -3.50
CA ILE A 21 -26.66 16.60 -3.37
C ILE A 21 -26.20 17.16 -4.74
N ALA A 22 -26.67 16.59 -5.85
CA ALA A 22 -26.36 17.13 -7.18
C ALA A 22 -27.19 18.39 -7.53
N ALA A 23 -28.24 18.73 -6.75
CA ALA A 23 -29.14 19.84 -7.08
C ALA A 23 -28.77 21.21 -6.46
N ALA A 24 -27.73 21.31 -5.62
CA ALA A 24 -27.37 22.59 -4.98
C ALA A 24 -25.87 22.94 -4.94
N GLY A 25 -24.99 22.09 -5.51
CA GLY A 25 -23.53 22.19 -5.32
C GLY A 25 -22.71 22.52 -6.57
N LEU A 26 -23.29 23.21 -7.56
CA LEU A 26 -22.68 23.46 -8.89
C LEU A 26 -21.33 24.22 -8.88
N PHE A 27 -20.74 24.62 -7.75
CA PHE A 27 -19.43 25.26 -7.74
C PHE A 27 -18.55 24.81 -6.57
N ALA A 28 -17.48 24.07 -6.91
CA ALA A 28 -16.17 23.98 -6.26
C ALA A 28 -15.76 22.54 -5.88
N GLY A 29 -15.24 21.77 -6.85
CA GLY A 29 -14.47 20.58 -6.51
C GLY A 29 -14.24 19.58 -7.64
N CYS A 30 -13.30 19.90 -8.54
CA CYS A 30 -12.45 18.98 -9.32
C CYS A 30 -13.06 17.64 -9.84
N GLY A 31 -13.35 17.61 -11.15
CA GLY A 31 -13.09 16.43 -11.99
C GLY A 31 -14.30 15.59 -12.41
N THR A 32 -14.91 15.89 -13.55
CA THR A 32 -15.73 14.93 -14.30
C THR A 32 -14.86 14.18 -15.31
N ALA A 33 -14.57 12.91 -15.04
CA ALA A 33 -14.29 11.92 -16.07
C ALA A 33 -15.52 11.02 -16.20
N ALA A 34 -16.34 11.25 -17.23
CA ALA A 34 -17.32 10.29 -17.71
C ALA A 34 -17.73 10.66 -19.15
N GLY A 35 -17.41 9.79 -20.09
CA GLY A 35 -17.87 9.88 -21.48
C GLY A 35 -17.29 8.72 -22.28
N GLY A 36 -18.07 7.65 -22.43
CA GLY A 36 -17.66 6.39 -23.06
C GLY A 36 -17.94 6.28 -24.56
N SER A 37 -17.60 5.07 -25.06
CA SER A 37 -18.07 4.37 -26.29
C SER A 37 -17.36 4.61 -27.62
N SER A 38 -16.63 3.59 -28.12
CA SER A 38 -17.04 2.71 -29.24
C SER A 38 -15.89 1.78 -29.71
N PRO A 39 -16.13 0.53 -30.19
CA PRO A 39 -15.10 -0.45 -30.55
C PRO A 39 -14.70 -0.40 -32.05
N THR A 40 -13.53 -0.91 -32.41
CA THR A 40 -13.15 -1.21 -33.81
C THR A 40 -12.55 -2.63 -33.92
N PRO A 41 -12.98 -3.46 -34.88
CA PRO A 41 -12.54 -4.86 -35.02
C PRO A 41 -11.31 -5.03 -35.93
N GLY A 42 -10.50 -6.05 -35.63
CA GLY A 42 -9.75 -6.85 -36.62
C GLY A 42 -8.32 -6.43 -36.93
N THR A 43 -7.35 -7.10 -36.32
CA THR A 43 -6.06 -7.43 -36.96
C THR A 43 -5.57 -8.76 -36.38
N PRO A 44 -5.13 -9.74 -37.20
CA PRO A 44 -4.76 -11.07 -36.73
C PRO A 44 -3.47 -11.06 -35.91
N GLU A 45 -3.47 -11.89 -34.87
CA GLU A 45 -2.38 -12.15 -33.94
C GLU A 45 -1.22 -12.90 -34.64
N PRO A 46 0.06 -12.53 -34.42
CA PRO A 46 1.15 -13.45 -34.67
C PRO A 46 1.22 -14.43 -33.50
N THR A 47 0.92 -15.69 -33.76
CA THR A 47 1.16 -16.81 -32.83
C THR A 47 2.65 -16.89 -32.52
N THR A 48 3.04 -16.30 -31.40
CA THR A 48 4.28 -16.63 -30.70
C THR A 48 3.84 -17.43 -29.48
N ASP A 49 4.12 -18.72 -29.45
CA ASP A 49 3.94 -19.53 -28.25
C ASP A 49 4.66 -18.84 -27.08
N PRO A 50 3.93 -18.42 -26.01
CA PRO A 50 4.57 -17.81 -24.87
C PRO A 50 5.42 -18.88 -24.16
N PRO A 51 6.61 -18.52 -23.63
CA PRO A 51 7.36 -19.44 -22.79
C PRO A 51 6.48 -19.91 -21.63
N THR A 52 6.37 -21.23 -21.49
CA THR A 52 5.69 -21.89 -20.36
C THR A 52 6.27 -21.35 -19.05
N GLY A 53 5.51 -20.52 -18.33
CA GLY A 53 5.92 -19.93 -17.05
C GLY A 53 5.69 -18.43 -16.88
N ALA A 54 5.07 -17.73 -17.84
CA ALA A 54 4.61 -16.36 -17.57
C ALA A 54 3.53 -16.37 -16.47
N PRO A 55 3.69 -15.62 -15.36
CA PRO A 55 2.64 -15.55 -14.35
C PRO A 55 1.39 -14.94 -15.00
N GLU A 56 0.27 -15.65 -14.86
CA GLU A 56 -1.04 -15.11 -15.17
C GLU A 56 -1.19 -13.79 -14.42
N ASN A 57 -1.49 -12.69 -15.13
CA ASN A 57 -1.69 -11.38 -14.52
C ASN A 57 -2.92 -11.46 -13.62
N SER A 58 -2.69 -11.75 -12.34
CA SER A 58 -3.71 -12.02 -11.32
C SER A 58 -4.50 -10.77 -10.91
N GLY A 59 -4.20 -9.60 -11.50
CA GLY A 59 -4.80 -8.31 -11.14
C GLY A 59 -4.45 -7.85 -9.72
N VAL A 60 -3.54 -8.54 -9.04
CA VAL A 60 -3.06 -8.22 -7.70
C VAL A 60 -1.54 -8.05 -7.73
N TRP A 61 -1.03 -7.17 -6.86
CA TRP A 61 0.39 -6.78 -6.83
C TRP A 61 1.32 -7.87 -6.28
N TYR A 62 0.77 -9.00 -5.85
CA TYR A 62 1.49 -10.12 -5.23
C TYR A 62 1.20 -11.42 -5.98
N ASP A 63 2.06 -12.40 -5.79
CA ASP A 63 1.88 -13.76 -6.27
C ASP A 63 1.90 -14.76 -5.09
N ALA A 64 1.87 -16.05 -5.41
CA ALA A 64 1.97 -17.11 -4.41
C ALA A 64 3.33 -17.11 -3.68
N GLN A 65 4.40 -16.60 -4.31
CA GLN A 65 5.74 -16.56 -3.72
C GLN A 65 5.87 -15.43 -2.68
N TYR A 66 5.14 -14.33 -2.85
CA TYR A 66 5.18 -13.20 -1.90
C TYR A 66 4.83 -13.61 -0.45
N PHE A 67 3.94 -14.58 -0.28
CA PHE A 67 3.55 -15.12 1.03
C PHE A 67 4.30 -16.40 1.42
N ALA A 68 5.15 -16.93 0.52
CA ALA A 68 5.99 -18.06 0.86
C ALA A 68 6.97 -17.61 1.96
N LYS A 69 7.00 -18.36 3.06
CA LYS A 69 7.95 -18.10 4.14
C LYS A 69 9.37 -18.30 3.59
N PRO A 70 10.26 -17.30 3.66
CA PRO A 70 11.65 -17.49 3.25
C PRO A 70 12.37 -18.46 4.18
N ASP A 71 13.42 -19.09 3.68
CA ASP A 71 14.32 -19.88 4.51
C ASP A 71 14.89 -19.02 5.65
N PRO A 72 15.14 -19.60 6.84
CA PRO A 72 15.72 -18.87 7.95
C PRO A 72 17.06 -18.23 7.57
N ILE A 73 17.28 -16.98 7.99
CA ILE A 73 18.59 -16.33 7.89
C ILE A 73 19.52 -17.00 8.91
N THR A 74 20.57 -17.67 8.43
CA THR A 74 21.55 -18.38 9.28
C THR A 74 22.88 -17.64 9.40
N ASP A 75 23.20 -16.77 8.44
CA ASP A 75 24.39 -15.93 8.44
C ASP A 75 24.03 -14.51 8.89
N ILE A 76 24.37 -14.19 10.14
CA ILE A 76 24.06 -12.89 10.77
C ILE A 76 25.36 -12.13 10.93
N ALA A 77 25.54 -11.09 10.13
CA ALA A 77 26.75 -10.26 10.16
C ALA A 77 26.85 -9.39 11.43
N GLU A 78 25.71 -8.92 11.96
CA GLU A 78 25.65 -8.05 13.12
C GLU A 78 24.33 -8.25 13.88
N THR A 79 24.40 -8.16 15.22
CA THR A 79 23.21 -8.09 16.08
C THR A 79 23.27 -6.78 16.87
N VAL A 80 22.19 -6.03 16.84
CA VAL A 80 22.06 -4.75 17.57
C VAL A 80 20.93 -4.88 18.57
N GLU A 81 21.27 -4.79 19.86
CA GLU A 81 20.29 -4.77 20.94
C GLU A 81 19.68 -3.37 21.07
N CYS A 82 18.36 -3.31 21.21
CA CYS A 82 17.62 -2.08 21.38
C CYS A 82 16.30 -2.35 22.11
N ASP A 83 15.74 -1.32 22.73
CA ASP A 83 14.43 -1.40 23.36
C ASP A 83 13.31 -1.40 22.31
N VAL A 84 13.50 -0.67 21.21
CA VAL A 84 12.52 -0.55 20.12
C VAL A 84 13.20 -0.64 18.75
N CYS A 85 12.80 -1.61 17.94
CA CYS A 85 13.19 -1.71 16.52
C CYS A 85 12.03 -1.28 15.61
N VAL A 86 12.22 -0.21 14.85
CA VAL A 86 11.24 0.35 13.90
C VAL A 86 11.60 -0.08 12.48
N ILE A 87 10.65 -0.67 11.76
CA ILE A 87 10.81 -1.08 10.37
C ILE A 87 10.01 -0.14 9.44
N GLY A 88 10.74 0.61 8.62
CA GLY A 88 10.22 1.54 7.62
C GLY A 88 10.29 2.99 8.08
N ALA A 89 10.81 3.87 7.22
CA ALA A 89 10.99 5.30 7.46
C ALA A 89 9.93 6.20 6.81
N GLY A 90 8.68 5.71 6.77
CA GLY A 90 7.53 6.54 6.42
C GLY A 90 7.04 7.35 7.61
N ASN A 91 6.01 8.18 7.40
CA ASN A 91 5.44 9.07 8.43
C ASN A 91 5.16 8.37 9.77
N GLY A 92 4.59 7.16 9.73
CA GLY A 92 4.32 6.37 10.94
C GLY A 92 5.60 5.92 11.65
N GLY A 93 6.60 5.47 10.90
CA GLY A 93 7.89 5.03 11.44
C GLY A 93 8.69 6.17 12.05
N CYS A 94 8.74 7.34 11.39
CA CYS A 94 9.41 8.53 11.91
C CYS A 94 8.82 8.96 13.26
N VAL A 95 7.48 9.06 13.35
CA VAL A 95 6.79 9.47 14.58
C VAL A 95 7.02 8.45 15.68
N ALA A 96 6.98 7.15 15.37
CA ALA A 96 7.23 6.10 16.34
C ALA A 96 8.67 6.13 16.87
N ALA A 97 9.66 6.25 15.98
CA ALA A 97 11.07 6.28 16.35
C ALA A 97 11.39 7.47 17.26
N ILE A 98 10.93 8.67 16.89
CA ILE A 98 11.14 9.90 17.69
C ILE A 98 10.43 9.79 19.05
N SER A 99 9.17 9.33 19.08
CA SER A 99 8.43 9.23 20.34
C SER A 99 9.07 8.22 21.31
N ALA A 100 9.64 7.13 20.78
CA ALA A 100 10.35 6.15 21.59
C ALA A 100 11.69 6.71 22.11
N ALA A 101 12.45 7.40 21.26
CA ALA A 101 13.69 8.05 21.65
C ALA A 101 13.47 9.15 22.71
N ASP A 102 12.44 10.00 22.54
CA ASP A 102 12.04 11.02 23.53
C ASP A 102 11.64 10.42 24.88
N ALA A 103 11.13 9.18 24.89
CA ALA A 103 10.85 8.42 26.10
C ALA A 103 12.10 7.76 26.72
N GLY A 104 13.28 7.95 26.12
CA GLY A 104 14.57 7.43 26.59
C GLY A 104 14.87 6.00 26.15
N ALA A 105 14.11 5.44 25.20
CA ALA A 105 14.37 4.11 24.66
C ALA A 105 15.57 4.14 23.70
N SER A 106 16.38 3.09 23.72
CA SER A 106 17.33 2.83 22.64
C SER A 106 16.57 2.36 21.40
N VAL A 107 16.66 3.12 20.30
CA VAL A 107 15.88 2.86 19.07
C VAL A 107 16.80 2.47 17.91
N VAL A 108 16.45 1.37 17.23
CA VAL A 108 17.01 1.01 15.93
C VAL A 108 15.93 1.24 14.87
N TRP A 109 16.31 1.88 13.76
CA TRP A 109 15.38 2.21 12.68
C TRP A 109 15.92 1.74 11.33
N VAL A 110 15.18 0.84 10.68
CA VAL A 110 15.60 0.16 9.45
C VAL A 110 14.71 0.57 8.29
N GLU A 111 15.30 0.96 7.17
CA GLU A 111 14.60 1.34 5.94
C GLU A 111 15.16 0.58 4.74
N LYS A 112 14.28 0.13 3.85
CA LYS A 112 14.65 -0.64 2.65
C LYS A 112 15.40 0.22 1.63
N ASN A 113 15.03 1.49 1.52
CA ASN A 113 15.67 2.41 0.59
C ASN A 113 17.06 2.81 1.08
N ALA A 114 18.00 2.99 0.14
CA ALA A 114 19.38 3.33 0.45
C ALA A 114 19.48 4.75 1.05
N GLY A 115 19.38 4.82 2.37
CA GLY A 115 19.69 5.97 3.20
C GLY A 115 20.06 5.47 4.57
N ARG A 116 21.35 5.47 4.91
CA ARG A 116 21.77 5.16 6.28
C ARG A 116 21.31 6.30 7.19
N SER A 117 20.11 6.21 7.73
CA SER A 117 19.68 7.00 8.87
C SER A 117 20.08 6.28 10.16
N LEU A 118 21.39 6.14 10.39
CA LEU A 118 21.95 5.83 11.71
C LEU A 118 21.93 7.12 12.54
N GLY A 119 20.73 7.55 12.95
CA GLY A 119 20.56 8.58 13.95
C GLY A 119 20.67 7.94 15.33
N ARG A 120 21.82 8.11 16.00
CA ARG A 120 21.90 7.87 17.44
C ARG A 120 21.25 9.08 18.12
N GLY A 121 20.02 8.91 18.59
CA GLY A 121 19.38 9.78 19.57
C GLY A 121 19.63 9.24 20.96
#